data_AF-A0A969JXF8-F1
#
_entry.id   AF-A0A969JXF8-F1
#
_cell.length_a   1.000
_cell.length_b   1.000
_cell.length_c   1.000
_cell.angle_alpha   90.00
_cell.angle_beta   90.00
_cell.angle_gamma   90.00
#
_symmetry.space_group_name_H-M   'P 1'
#
loop_
_entity.id
_entity.type
_entity.pdbx_description
1 polymer ?
#
loop_
_entity_poly.entity_id
_entity_poly.type
_entity_poly.pdbx_seq_one_letter_code
_entity_poly.pdbx_strand_id
1 'polypeptide(L)'
;MAGTKVGGAEITIERDADVYQISGKAWAEGLFKWLTEWRSLFTATGRVENGSPVAEGYSLTERARNKVKELSLQDGNLTYVKNGKSRTPSAPTTKMDLLSALFLPNGCNTSGDIHNGKDQFSLTLTRADTATSVPGASLRCEFDVRDEDQQRITAVVWLGEVEGLTVPVQLDLAGALEGTLKLRA
;
A
#
# COMPACT_ATOMS: atom_id res chain seq x y z
N MET A 1 16.16 -2.23 14.94
CA MET A 1 15.86 -3.67 14.86
C MET A 1 15.90 -4.04 13.39
N ALA A 2 16.57 -5.13 13.01
CA ALA A 2 16.66 -5.55 11.62
C ALA A 2 15.53 -6.55 11.34
N GLY A 3 14.46 -6.08 10.67
CA GLY A 3 13.37 -6.94 10.25
C GLY A 3 13.85 -7.99 9.25
N THR A 4 13.23 -9.17 9.25
CA THR A 4 13.49 -10.16 8.21
C THR A 4 12.81 -9.70 6.92
N LYS A 5 13.50 -9.81 5.77
CA LYS A 5 12.87 -9.55 4.47
C LYS A 5 11.77 -10.60 4.23
N VAL A 6 10.51 -10.15 4.22
CA VAL A 6 9.34 -11.03 4.07
C VAL A 6 8.72 -10.93 2.68
N GLY A 7 9.06 -9.92 1.90
CA GLY A 7 8.51 -9.74 0.57
C GLY A 7 9.23 -8.70 -0.28
N GLY A 8 8.71 -8.53 -1.49
CA GLY A 8 9.10 -7.50 -2.44
C GLY A 8 7.90 -7.03 -3.25
N ALA A 9 8.04 -5.85 -3.84
CA ALA A 9 7.08 -5.30 -4.78
C ALA A 9 7.79 -4.61 -5.96
N GLU A 10 7.14 -4.65 -7.11
CA GLU A 10 7.52 -3.94 -8.33
C GLU A 10 6.31 -3.11 -8.76
N ILE A 11 6.55 -1.82 -8.99
CA ILE A 11 5.51 -0.81 -9.16
C ILE A 11 5.84 0.01 -10.39
N THR A 12 4.81 0.40 -11.12
CA THR A 12 4.88 1.37 -12.21
C THR A 12 3.89 2.47 -11.90
N ILE A 13 4.36 3.72 -12.01
CA ILE A 13 3.54 4.92 -11.81
C ILE A 13 3.55 5.68 -13.12
N GLU A 14 2.37 5.79 -13.72
CA GLU A 14 2.14 6.62 -14.90
C GLU A 14 1.34 7.83 -14.45
N ARG A 15 1.80 9.02 -14.81
CA ARG A 15 1.10 10.27 -14.53
C ARG A 15 1.10 11.14 -15.77
N ASP A 16 -0.09 11.53 -16.21
CA ASP A 16 -0.28 12.48 -17.30
C ASP A 16 -1.20 13.61 -16.83
N ALA A 17 -0.65 14.82 -16.79
CA ALA A 17 -1.26 16.00 -16.18
C ALA A 17 -1.84 15.69 -14.78
N ASP A 18 -3.17 15.67 -14.67
CA ASP A 18 -3.91 15.44 -13.44
C ASP A 18 -4.39 14.00 -13.29
N VAL A 19 -4.10 13.09 -14.23
CA VAL A 19 -4.50 11.68 -14.15
C VAL A 19 -3.31 10.83 -13.72
N TYR A 20 -3.54 9.86 -12.84
CA TYR A 20 -2.53 8.87 -12.46
C TYR A 20 -3.04 7.45 -12.60
N GLN A 21 -2.08 6.55 -12.84
CA GLN A 21 -2.23 5.12 -12.75
C GLN A 21 -1.03 4.53 -12.01
N ILE A 22 -1.31 3.78 -10.95
CA ILE A 22 -0.31 3.01 -10.20
C ILE A 22 -0.63 1.54 -10.45
N SER A 23 0.33 0.76 -10.92
CA SER A 23 0.14 -0.68 -11.12
C SER A 23 1.35 -1.44 -10.61
N GLY A 24 1.18 -2.72 -10.33
CA GLY A 24 2.32 -3.51 -9.87
C GLY A 24 1.97 -4.90 -9.38
N LYS A 25 3.01 -5.52 -8.82
CA LYS A 25 2.93 -6.84 -8.21
C LYS A 25 3.71 -6.88 -6.91
N ALA A 26 3.19 -7.62 -5.94
CA ALA A 26 3.86 -7.89 -4.67
C ALA A 26 3.96 -9.40 -4.43
N TRP A 27 4.99 -9.84 -3.72
CA TRP A 27 5.21 -11.26 -3.45
C TRP A 27 5.89 -11.49 -2.10
N ALA A 28 5.63 -12.68 -1.56
CA ALA A 28 6.35 -13.19 -0.40
C ALA A 28 7.76 -13.65 -0.79
N GLU A 29 8.72 -13.47 0.13
CA GLU A 29 10.09 -13.95 0.01
C GLU A 29 10.50 -14.83 1.20
N GLY A 30 11.64 -15.54 1.04
CA GLY A 30 12.23 -16.36 2.09
C GLY A 30 11.29 -17.42 2.67
N LEU A 31 11.31 -17.57 3.99
CA LEU A 31 10.45 -18.52 4.71
C LEU A 31 8.95 -18.22 4.51
N PHE A 32 8.58 -16.94 4.37
CA PHE A 32 7.18 -16.54 4.16
C PHE A 32 6.65 -17.02 2.81
N LYS A 33 7.48 -17.03 1.77
CA LYS A 33 7.15 -17.62 0.46
C LYS A 33 6.86 -19.11 0.58
N TRP A 34 7.69 -19.85 1.32
CA TRP A 34 7.51 -21.29 1.50
C TRP A 34 6.23 -21.63 2.28
N LEU A 35 5.81 -20.78 3.22
CA LEU A 35 4.59 -21.00 4.01
C LEU A 35 3.31 -20.61 3.26
N THR A 36 3.34 -19.49 2.55
CA THR A 36 2.11 -18.84 2.05
C THR A 36 1.92 -18.93 0.55
N GLU A 37 3.02 -18.97 -0.21
CA GLU A 37 3.05 -18.72 -1.65
C GLU A 37 2.31 -17.44 -2.06
N TRP A 38 2.25 -16.45 -1.16
CA TRP A 38 1.48 -15.24 -1.36
C TRP A 38 2.07 -14.38 -2.47
N ARG A 39 1.18 -13.93 -3.37
CA ARG A 39 1.44 -13.00 -4.47
C ARG A 39 0.22 -12.13 -4.70
N SER A 40 0.46 -10.92 -5.17
CA SER A 40 -0.59 -9.95 -5.47
C SER A 40 -0.29 -9.21 -6.78
N LEU A 41 -1.35 -8.90 -7.52
CA LEU A 41 -1.38 -7.92 -8.61
C LEU A 41 -2.33 -6.80 -8.20
N PHE A 42 -1.95 -5.56 -8.47
CA PHE A 42 -2.76 -4.41 -8.08
C PHE A 42 -2.73 -3.29 -9.11
N THR A 43 -3.78 -2.48 -9.10
CA THR A 43 -3.87 -1.24 -9.86
C THR A 43 -4.70 -0.23 -9.10
N ALA A 44 -4.29 1.04 -9.07
CA ALA A 44 -5.07 2.18 -8.64
C ALA A 44 -5.05 3.26 -9.72
N THR A 45 -6.20 3.88 -9.96
CA THR A 45 -6.37 4.97 -10.92
C THR A 45 -7.13 6.11 -10.28
N GLY A 46 -6.83 7.32 -10.70
CA GLY A 46 -7.61 8.47 -10.30
C GLY A 46 -7.00 9.78 -10.79
N ARG A 47 -7.31 10.85 -10.07
CA ARG A 47 -6.88 12.20 -10.43
C ARG A 47 -6.22 12.94 -9.28
N VAL A 48 -5.41 13.93 -9.60
CA VAL A 48 -4.89 14.90 -8.65
C VAL A 48 -5.73 16.16 -8.74
N GLU A 49 -6.52 16.43 -7.70
CA GLU A 49 -7.35 17.63 -7.58
C GLU A 49 -6.79 18.52 -6.46
N ASN A 50 -6.52 19.79 -6.78
CA ASN A 50 -5.93 20.75 -5.83
C ASN A 50 -4.64 20.21 -5.14
N GLY A 51 -3.83 19.45 -5.88
CA GLY A 51 -2.60 18.84 -5.37
C GLY A 51 -2.81 17.61 -4.48
N SER A 52 -4.04 17.14 -4.32
CA SER A 52 -4.39 15.94 -3.53
C SER A 52 -4.93 14.82 -4.42
N PRO A 53 -4.58 13.55 -4.17
CA PRO A 53 -5.09 12.45 -4.96
C PRO A 53 -6.55 12.13 -4.60
N VAL A 54 -7.36 11.94 -5.63
CA VAL A 54 -8.74 11.45 -5.60
C VAL A 54 -8.76 10.10 -6.32
N ALA A 55 -9.04 9.03 -5.57
CA ALA A 55 -9.09 7.68 -6.11
C ALA A 55 -10.41 7.42 -6.85
N GLU A 56 -10.34 6.93 -8.08
CA GLU A 56 -11.52 6.60 -8.91
C GLU A 56 -11.69 5.09 -9.07
N GLY A 57 -10.57 4.37 -9.14
CA GLY A 57 -10.55 2.93 -9.35
C GLY A 57 -9.45 2.25 -8.54
N TYR A 58 -9.74 1.07 -8.01
CA TYR A 58 -8.77 0.20 -7.36
C TYR A 58 -9.07 -1.26 -7.70
N SER A 59 -8.05 -2.04 -8.01
CA SER A 59 -8.17 -3.48 -8.19
C SER A 59 -7.02 -4.21 -7.52
N LEU A 60 -7.34 -5.38 -6.97
CA LEU A 60 -6.40 -6.23 -6.25
C LEU A 60 -6.75 -7.70 -6.52
N THR A 61 -5.78 -8.45 -7.02
CA THR A 61 -5.85 -9.91 -7.14
C THR A 61 -4.78 -10.54 -6.28
N GLU A 62 -5.19 -11.17 -5.18
CA GLU A 62 -4.29 -11.91 -4.30
C GLU A 62 -4.39 -13.42 -4.54
N ARG A 63 -3.25 -14.10 -4.62
CA ARG A 63 -3.14 -15.55 -4.66
C ARG A 63 -2.23 -16.02 -3.54
N ALA A 64 -2.68 -17.03 -2.81
CA ALA A 64 -1.91 -17.81 -1.84
C ALA A 64 -2.27 -19.29 -2.04
N ARG A 65 -1.51 -20.21 -1.43
CA ARG A 65 -1.62 -21.67 -1.65
C ARG A 65 -3.01 -22.21 -2.00
N ASN A 66 -3.99 -21.95 -1.14
CA ASN A 66 -5.37 -22.46 -1.29
C ASN A 66 -6.41 -21.33 -1.34
N LYS A 67 -6.00 -20.12 -1.75
CA LYS A 67 -6.83 -18.93 -1.66
C LYS A 67 -6.57 -17.99 -2.82
N VAL A 68 -7.63 -17.66 -3.54
CA VAL A 68 -7.67 -16.56 -4.51
C VAL A 68 -8.67 -15.54 -4.02
N LYS A 69 -8.26 -14.28 -4.02
CA LYS A 69 -9.14 -13.14 -3.75
C LYS A 69 -9.01 -12.16 -4.90
N GLU A 70 -10.14 -11.63 -5.32
CA GLU A 70 -10.22 -10.58 -6.32
C GLU A 70 -11.10 -9.48 -5.73
N LEU A 71 -10.61 -8.25 -5.82
CA LEU A 71 -11.26 -7.06 -5.31
C LEU A 71 -11.22 -6.00 -6.39
N SER A 72 -12.33 -5.33 -6.60
CA SER A 72 -12.41 -4.16 -7.48
C SER A 72 -13.30 -3.11 -6.81
N LEU A 73 -12.81 -1.89 -6.68
CA LEU A 73 -13.56 -0.72 -6.28
C LEU A 73 -13.61 0.23 -7.49
N GLN A 74 -14.81 0.58 -7.92
CA GLN A 74 -15.01 1.52 -9.02
C GLN A 74 -16.24 2.38 -8.74
N ASP A 75 -16.09 3.70 -8.79
CA ASP A 75 -17.17 4.65 -8.50
C ASP A 75 -17.85 4.38 -7.14
N GLY A 76 -17.04 4.03 -6.13
CA GLY A 76 -17.51 3.63 -4.80
C GLY A 76 -18.11 2.23 -4.71
N ASN A 77 -18.30 1.50 -5.82
CA ASN A 77 -18.85 0.15 -5.81
C ASN A 77 -17.76 -0.90 -5.62
N LEU A 78 -17.85 -1.65 -4.52
CA LEU A 78 -16.91 -2.70 -4.19
C LEU A 78 -17.41 -4.06 -4.64
N THR A 79 -16.63 -4.74 -5.46
CA THR A 79 -16.80 -6.16 -5.80
C THR A 79 -15.74 -6.97 -5.07
N TYR A 80 -16.15 -8.00 -4.34
CA TYR A 80 -15.24 -8.91 -3.66
C TYR A 80 -15.57 -10.38 -3.98
N VAL A 81 -14.61 -11.08 -4.59
CA VAL A 81 -14.70 -12.50 -4.90
C VAL A 81 -13.62 -13.26 -4.14
N LYS A 82 -13.99 -14.35 -3.49
CA LYS A 82 -13.08 -15.24 -2.77
C LYS A 82 -13.29 -16.68 -3.20
N ASN A 83 -12.26 -17.30 -3.78
CA ASN A 83 -12.32 -18.65 -4.33
C ASN A 83 -13.51 -18.85 -5.28
N GLY A 84 -13.70 -17.89 -6.21
CA GLY A 84 -14.79 -17.90 -7.19
C GLY A 84 -16.19 -17.59 -6.62
N LYS A 85 -16.31 -17.28 -5.33
CA LYS A 85 -17.59 -16.93 -4.69
C LYS A 85 -17.62 -15.45 -4.33
N SER A 86 -18.62 -14.74 -4.85
CA SER A 86 -18.92 -13.37 -4.43
C SER A 86 -19.19 -13.31 -2.93
N ARG A 87 -18.71 -12.25 -2.31
CA ARG A 87 -18.87 -11.95 -0.89
C ARG A 87 -19.49 -10.58 -0.78
N THR A 88 -20.37 -10.42 0.21
CA THR A 88 -20.86 -9.10 0.59
C THR A 88 -19.66 -8.28 1.07
N PRO A 89 -19.34 -7.18 0.40
CA PRO A 89 -18.28 -6.30 0.87
C PRO A 89 -18.69 -5.60 2.17
N SER A 90 -17.72 -5.21 2.98
CA SER A 90 -17.89 -4.12 3.93
C SER A 90 -18.31 -2.86 3.16
N ALA A 91 -19.02 -1.94 3.81
CA ALA A 91 -19.65 -0.79 3.17
C ALA A 91 -18.72 -0.05 2.19
N PRO A 92 -19.28 0.49 1.08
CA PRO A 92 -18.50 1.26 0.11
C PRO A 92 -17.74 2.40 0.80
N THR A 93 -16.48 2.60 0.41
CA THR A 93 -15.61 3.64 0.97
C THR A 93 -15.20 4.63 -0.11
N THR A 94 -15.27 5.92 0.22
CA THR A 94 -14.78 7.02 -0.60
C THR A 94 -13.44 7.56 -0.08
N LYS A 95 -12.83 6.84 0.86
CA LYS A 95 -11.54 7.18 1.47
C LYS A 95 -10.40 6.95 0.46
N MET A 96 -9.22 7.44 0.77
CA MET A 96 -8.04 7.24 -0.09
C MET A 96 -7.62 5.76 -0.07
N ASP A 97 -7.28 5.20 -1.23
CA ASP A 97 -6.73 3.85 -1.28
C ASP A 97 -5.26 3.83 -0.86
N LEU A 98 -4.81 2.68 -0.35
CA LEU A 98 -3.46 2.47 0.17
C LEU A 98 -2.36 2.78 -0.87
N LEU A 99 -2.59 2.51 -2.17
CA LEU A 99 -1.57 2.78 -3.19
C LEU A 99 -1.44 4.28 -3.42
N SER A 100 -2.56 4.97 -3.61
CA SER A 100 -2.57 6.42 -3.72
C SER A 100 -1.96 7.11 -2.50
N ALA A 101 -2.26 6.60 -1.30
CA ALA A 101 -1.71 7.10 -0.04
C ALA A 101 -0.19 6.88 0.10
N LEU A 102 0.37 5.90 -0.60
CA LEU A 102 1.80 5.57 -0.54
C LEU A 102 2.61 6.26 -1.64
N PHE A 103 2.06 6.41 -2.85
CA PHE A 103 2.84 6.76 -4.04
C PHE A 103 2.56 8.15 -4.61
N LEU A 104 1.54 8.85 -4.15
CA LEU A 104 1.17 10.19 -4.63
C LEU A 104 1.49 11.34 -3.67
N PRO A 105 1.40 11.19 -2.34
CA PRO A 105 1.82 12.27 -1.46
C PRO A 105 3.34 12.50 -1.60
N ASN A 106 3.69 13.75 -1.91
CA ASN A 106 5.08 14.19 -1.92
C ASN A 106 5.59 14.23 -0.47
N GLY A 107 6.32 13.19 -0.05
CA GLY A 107 6.91 13.08 1.28
C GLY A 107 5.97 12.48 2.33
N CYS A 108 6.14 12.87 3.60
CA CYS A 108 5.42 12.28 4.74
C CYS A 108 4.04 12.88 5.00
N ASN A 109 3.35 13.36 3.96
CA ASN A 109 2.10 14.14 4.12
C ASN A 109 0.84 13.27 4.20
N THR A 110 0.96 11.95 4.22
CA THR A 110 -0.17 11.03 4.35
C THR A 110 -0.67 11.01 5.80
N SER A 111 -1.95 11.26 6.02
CA SER A 111 -2.59 11.10 7.33
C SER A 111 -4.09 10.92 7.14
N GLY A 112 -4.75 10.29 8.11
CA GLY A 112 -6.19 10.03 8.09
C GLY A 112 -6.53 8.60 7.67
N ASP A 113 -7.78 8.39 7.30
CA ASP A 113 -8.29 7.05 7.02
C ASP A 113 -8.01 6.65 5.56
N ILE A 114 -7.48 5.44 5.40
CA ILE A 114 -7.25 4.81 4.09
C ILE A 114 -7.89 3.41 4.04
N HIS A 115 -7.90 2.80 2.87
CA HIS A 115 -8.34 1.41 2.71
C HIS A 115 -7.44 0.61 1.77
N ASN A 116 -7.42 -0.72 1.95
CA ASN A 116 -6.87 -1.65 0.95
C ASN A 116 -7.97 -2.24 0.04
N GLY A 117 -9.16 -1.64 0.09
CA GLY A 117 -10.36 -2.08 -0.62
C GLY A 117 -11.28 -2.96 0.22
N LYS A 118 -10.75 -3.68 1.23
CA LYS A 118 -11.56 -4.53 2.13
C LYS A 118 -11.59 -3.98 3.55
N ASP A 119 -10.42 -3.66 4.04
CA ASP A 119 -10.14 -3.26 5.40
C ASP A 119 -9.83 -1.76 5.41
N GLN A 120 -10.23 -1.08 6.48
CA GLN A 120 -9.94 0.33 6.69
C GLN A 120 -8.85 0.49 7.75
N PHE A 121 -8.03 1.52 7.58
CA PHE A 121 -6.94 1.84 8.49
C PHE A 121 -6.91 3.33 8.76
N SER A 122 -6.69 3.72 10.01
CA SER A 122 -6.37 5.10 10.39
C SER A 122 -4.85 5.24 10.49
N LEU A 123 -4.29 6.21 9.76
CA LEU A 123 -2.87 6.54 9.78
C LEU A 123 -2.66 7.86 10.52
N THR A 124 -1.75 7.85 11.49
CA THR A 124 -1.27 9.06 12.15
C THR A 124 0.24 9.15 11.99
N LEU A 125 0.74 10.20 11.34
CA LEU A 125 2.18 10.47 11.27
C LEU A 125 2.70 10.76 12.68
N THR A 126 3.63 9.93 13.15
CA THR A 126 4.27 10.11 14.47
C THR A 126 5.64 10.74 14.34
N ARG A 127 6.33 10.53 13.22
CA ARG A 127 7.66 11.09 12.99
C ARG A 127 7.98 11.22 11.51
N ALA A 128 8.65 12.30 11.14
CA ALA A 128 9.24 12.50 9.81
C ALA A 128 10.65 13.05 9.97
N ASP A 129 11.63 12.40 9.34
CA ASP A 129 13.02 12.87 9.32
C ASP A 129 13.75 12.47 8.02
N THR A 130 14.94 13.03 7.81
CA THR A 130 15.81 12.69 6.69
C THR A 130 16.34 11.26 6.87
N ALA A 131 16.24 10.44 5.83
CA ALA A 131 16.76 9.08 5.85
C ALA A 131 18.27 9.07 5.57
N THR A 132 19.04 8.41 6.44
CA THR A 132 20.49 8.21 6.26
C THR A 132 20.91 6.74 6.25
N SER A 133 19.99 5.83 6.60
CA SER A 133 20.28 4.43 6.89
C SER A 133 19.84 3.44 5.81
N VAL A 134 18.98 3.86 4.87
CA VAL A 134 18.49 3.03 3.76
C VAL A 134 19.02 3.59 2.44
N PRO A 135 19.80 2.81 1.66
CA PRO A 135 20.31 3.26 0.37
C PRO A 135 19.19 3.72 -0.57
N GLY A 136 19.37 4.89 -1.18
CA GLY A 136 18.38 5.49 -2.09
C GLY A 136 17.21 6.20 -1.40
N ALA A 137 17.09 6.10 -0.07
CA ALA A 137 16.09 6.85 0.68
C ALA A 137 16.60 8.26 1.03
N SER A 138 15.71 9.24 0.93
CA SER A 138 15.92 10.64 1.34
C SER A 138 15.06 11.02 2.55
N LEU A 139 13.92 10.36 2.75
CA LEU A 139 12.98 10.62 3.84
C LEU A 139 12.56 9.33 4.54
N ARG A 140 12.29 9.44 5.84
CA ARG A 140 11.71 8.39 6.67
C ARG A 140 10.45 8.94 7.33
N CYS A 141 9.34 8.23 7.14
CA CYS A 141 8.05 8.53 7.70
C CYS A 141 7.64 7.38 8.63
N GLU A 142 7.31 7.68 9.88
CA GLU A 142 6.80 6.71 10.84
C GLU A 142 5.33 7.01 11.13
N PHE A 143 4.51 5.97 11.05
CA PHE A 143 3.08 6.06 11.22
C PHE A 143 2.60 5.12 12.33
N ASP A 144 1.68 5.62 13.14
CA ASP A 144 0.76 4.79 13.90
C ASP A 144 -0.38 4.35 12.97
N VAL A 145 -0.52 3.04 12.77
CA VAL A 145 -1.57 2.45 11.95
C VAL A 145 -2.53 1.71 12.87
N ARG A 146 -3.82 2.00 12.74
CA ARG A 146 -4.88 1.30 13.47
C ARG A 146 -5.87 0.69 12.51
N ASP A 147 -6.20 -0.58 12.71
CA ASP A 147 -7.29 -1.22 11.98
C ASP A 147 -8.67 -0.90 12.61
N GLU A 148 -9.73 -1.46 12.02
CA GLU A 148 -11.11 -1.30 12.48
C GLU A 148 -11.35 -1.82 13.92
N ASP A 149 -10.55 -2.80 14.35
CA ASP A 149 -10.58 -3.37 15.70
C ASP A 149 -9.67 -2.62 16.68
N GLN A 150 -9.13 -1.46 16.28
CA GLN A 150 -8.17 -0.64 17.03
C GLN A 150 -6.85 -1.36 17.35
N GLN A 151 -6.51 -2.43 16.64
CA GLN A 151 -5.21 -3.05 16.76
C GLN A 151 -4.15 -2.15 16.16
N ARG A 152 -3.04 -2.03 16.87
CA ARG A 152 -1.98 -1.07 16.59
C ARG A 152 -0.82 -1.74 15.87
N ILE A 153 -0.39 -1.14 14.76
CA ILE A 153 0.81 -1.50 14.00
C ILE A 153 1.62 -0.22 13.80
N THR A 154 2.93 -0.29 13.96
CA THR A 154 3.84 0.77 13.53
C THR A 154 4.27 0.49 12.10
N ALA A 155 4.09 1.46 11.21
CA ALA A 155 4.63 1.41 9.85
C ALA A 155 5.75 2.43 9.70
N VAL A 156 6.89 2.01 9.18
CA VAL A 156 7.98 2.90 8.80
C VAL A 156 8.15 2.82 7.29
N VAL A 157 8.00 3.97 6.62
CA VAL A 157 8.13 4.11 5.17
C VAL A 157 9.39 4.90 4.90
N TRP A 158 10.29 4.35 4.08
CA TRP A 158 11.42 5.08 3.55
C TRP A 158 11.10 5.50 2.13
N LEU A 159 11.19 6.79 1.86
CA LEU A 159 10.93 7.37 0.55
C LEU A 159 12.24 7.75 -0.12
N GLY A 160 12.33 7.56 -1.43
CA GLY A 160 13.44 7.96 -2.29
C GLY A 160 12.94 8.62 -3.56
N GLU A 161 13.85 9.29 -4.27
CA GLU A 161 13.55 9.93 -5.55
C GLU A 161 13.76 8.95 -6.71
N VAL A 162 12.73 8.74 -7.53
CA VAL A 162 12.78 7.93 -8.76
C VAL A 162 12.11 8.74 -9.86
N GLU A 163 12.85 9.08 -10.91
CA GLU A 163 12.34 9.84 -12.08
C GLU A 163 11.59 11.14 -11.71
N GLY A 164 12.00 11.80 -10.62
CA GLY A 164 11.38 13.04 -10.13
C GLY A 164 10.13 12.86 -9.26
N LEU A 165 9.83 11.61 -8.87
CA LEU A 165 8.79 11.27 -7.90
C LEU A 165 9.41 10.82 -6.58
N THR A 166 8.88 11.31 -5.47
CA THR A 166 9.18 10.81 -4.12
C THR A 166 8.33 9.57 -3.85
N VAL A 167 8.92 8.38 -3.90
CA VAL A 167 8.21 7.10 -3.78
C VAL A 167 8.77 6.21 -2.67
N PRO A 168 7.97 5.31 -2.07
CA PRO A 168 8.46 4.31 -1.13
C PRO A 168 9.48 3.37 -1.78
N VAL A 169 10.64 3.22 -1.13
CA VAL A 169 11.69 2.27 -1.49
C VAL A 169 11.80 1.11 -0.50
N GLN A 170 11.34 1.33 0.74
CA GLN A 170 11.22 0.32 1.77
C GLN A 170 10.00 0.60 2.64
N LEU A 171 9.35 -0.46 3.11
CA LEU A 171 8.29 -0.43 4.10
C LEU A 171 8.59 -1.48 5.16
N ASP A 172 8.66 -1.07 6.43
CA ASP A 172 8.78 -1.96 7.57
C ASP A 172 7.50 -1.86 8.39
N LEU A 173 6.97 -3.00 8.77
CA LEU A 173 5.81 -3.12 9.65
C LEU A 173 6.28 -3.78 10.95
N ALA A 174 5.91 -3.17 12.08
CA ALA A 174 6.21 -3.69 13.41
C ALA A 174 4.92 -3.78 14.24
N GLY A 175 4.70 -4.94 14.87
CA GLY A 175 3.49 -5.29 15.62
C GLY A 175 3.55 -6.76 16.03
N ALA A 176 2.46 -7.51 15.86
CA ALA A 176 2.44 -8.96 16.11
C ALA A 176 3.36 -9.76 15.16
N LEU A 177 3.72 -9.17 14.01
CA LEU A 177 4.68 -9.69 13.05
C LEU A 177 5.59 -8.52 12.62
N GLU A 178 6.89 -8.79 12.53
CA GLU A 178 7.87 -7.87 11.97
C GLU A 178 8.22 -8.28 10.53
N GLY A 179 8.25 -7.31 9.62
CA GLY A 179 8.58 -7.62 8.23
C GLY A 179 9.01 -6.40 7.42
N THR A 180 9.99 -6.61 6.56
CA THR A 180 10.46 -5.62 5.58
C THR A 180 10.02 -6.01 4.16
N LEU A 181 9.42 -5.04 3.47
CA LEU A 181 9.10 -5.08 2.05
C LEU A 181 9.98 -4.09 1.28
N LYS A 182 10.69 -4.56 0.26
CA LYS A 182 11.46 -3.70 -0.65
C LYS A 182 10.64 -3.37 -1.88
N LEU A 183 10.57 -2.10 -2.22
CA LEU A 183 9.85 -1.61 -3.38
C LEU A 183 10.83 -1.23 -4.49
N ARG A 184 10.42 -1.49 -5.72
CA ARG A 184 11.14 -1.09 -6.94
C ARG A 184 10.14 -0.36 -7.82
N ALA A 185 10.37 0.94 -7.99
CA ALA A 185 9.74 1.74 -9.03
C ALA A 185 10.65 1.76 -10.25
#